data_AF-A0A812II05-F1
#
_entry.id   AF-A0A812II05-F1
#
_cell.length_a   1.000
_cell.length_b   1.000
_cell.length_c   1.000
_cell.angle_alpha   90.00
_cell.angle_beta   90.00
_cell.angle_gamma   90.00
#
_symmetry.space_group_name_H-M   'P 1'
#
loop_
_entity.id
_entity.type
_entity.pdbx_description
1 polymer ?
#
loop_
_entity_poly.entity_id
_entity_poly.type
_entity_poly.pdbx_seq_one_letter_code
_entity_poly.pdbx_strand_id
1 'polypeptide(L)'
;MSTAPVTKGAIEKMNKGQLQEHLGKLGEECPTQWGKAEIKARICELVEELGQEIPSGRTRPPLATMMTEMNKGSRKKADLAIRKIYDLSPATGMDPVGFGRHASLSYEEIMKEWPEYCQWVLQTAHENGKESDYRLQRLAGWLRNQPTKEKSYPTTKAKARSPATRSPYPATSSGSHEDQSEKIRQLTEAMEIMKAEMAALVPEPRRKKAEASKSEDEGISPDSFSMVSESGKGRGHKKP
;
A
#
# COMPACT_ATOMS: atom_id res chain seq x y z
N MET A 1 -34.75 -27.53 13.75
CA MET A 1 -34.62 -26.06 13.71
C MET A 1 -33.15 -25.73 13.48
N SER A 2 -32.82 -25.03 12.40
CA SER A 2 -31.43 -24.76 12.01
C SER A 2 -30.91 -23.53 12.76
N THR A 3 -30.02 -23.72 13.73
CA THR A 3 -29.31 -22.62 14.42
C THR A 3 -28.16 -22.13 13.54
N ALA A 4 -27.97 -20.81 13.47
CA ALA A 4 -26.87 -20.21 12.70
C ALA A 4 -25.51 -20.57 13.33
N PRO A 5 -24.45 -20.77 12.53
CA PRO A 5 -23.13 -21.14 13.06
C PRO A 5 -22.54 -19.98 13.87
N VAL A 6 -22.31 -20.22 15.17
CA VAL A 6 -21.72 -19.26 16.08
C VAL A 6 -20.19 -19.28 15.94
N THR A 7 -19.56 -18.10 15.87
CA THR A 7 -18.11 -17.97 15.74
C THR A 7 -17.39 -17.98 17.10
N LYS A 8 -16.12 -18.41 17.14
CA LYS A 8 -15.31 -18.53 18.37
C LYS A 8 -15.18 -17.19 19.09
N GLY A 9 -14.99 -16.14 18.31
CA GLY A 9 -14.91 -14.76 18.82
C GLY A 9 -16.24 -14.21 19.36
N ALA A 10 -17.38 -14.78 18.96
CA ALA A 10 -18.67 -14.47 19.56
C ALA A 10 -18.84 -15.20 20.91
N ILE A 11 -18.50 -16.49 20.98
CA ILE A 11 -18.53 -17.31 22.21
C ILE A 11 -17.65 -16.68 23.31
N GLU A 12 -16.50 -16.12 22.94
CA GLU A 12 -15.58 -15.50 23.89
C GLU A 12 -16.16 -14.25 24.58
N LYS A 13 -17.06 -13.53 23.90
CA LYS A 13 -17.68 -12.29 24.38
C LYS A 13 -18.99 -12.48 25.14
N MET A 14 -19.64 -13.64 25.02
CA MET A 14 -20.92 -13.93 25.69
C MET A 14 -20.78 -13.93 27.22
N ASN A 15 -21.85 -13.53 27.91
CA ASN A 15 -21.96 -13.60 29.37
C ASN A 15 -22.39 -15.02 29.83
N LYS A 16 -22.30 -15.32 31.14
CA LYS A 16 -22.57 -16.69 31.66
C LYS A 16 -23.98 -17.17 31.31
N GLY A 17 -25.00 -16.31 31.43
CA GLY A 17 -26.39 -16.66 31.10
C GLY A 17 -26.58 -16.97 29.61
N GLN A 18 -25.96 -16.18 28.73
CA GLN A 18 -25.99 -16.43 27.28
C GLN A 18 -25.32 -17.75 26.90
N LEU A 19 -24.22 -18.11 27.58
CA LEU A 19 -23.53 -19.37 27.37
C LEU A 19 -24.38 -20.56 27.86
N GLN A 20 -25.06 -20.42 29.00
CA GLN A 20 -25.97 -21.45 29.53
C GLN A 20 -27.18 -21.66 28.62
N GLU A 21 -27.78 -20.59 28.10
CA GLU A 21 -28.88 -20.66 27.13
C GLU A 21 -28.44 -21.36 25.83
N HIS A 22 -27.23 -21.06 25.36
CA HIS A 22 -26.67 -21.70 24.17
C HIS A 22 -26.40 -23.20 24.39
N LEU A 23 -25.91 -23.59 25.57
CA LEU A 23 -25.72 -24.99 25.94
C LEU A 23 -27.07 -25.73 26.04
N GLY A 24 -28.09 -25.08 26.60
CA GLY A 24 -29.46 -25.63 26.65
C GLY A 24 -30.07 -25.83 25.26
N LYS A 25 -29.77 -24.94 24.30
CA LYS A 25 -30.16 -25.11 22.89
C LYS A 25 -29.47 -26.30 22.21
N LEU A 26 -28.29 -26.70 22.70
CA LEU A 26 -27.56 -27.89 22.24
C LEU A 26 -28.03 -29.18 22.94
N GLY A 27 -28.97 -29.10 23.88
CA GLY A 27 -29.57 -30.25 24.56
C GLY A 27 -28.84 -30.72 25.82
N GLU A 28 -27.88 -29.94 26.33
CA GLU A 28 -27.16 -30.25 27.59
C GLU A 28 -27.54 -29.26 28.70
N GLU A 29 -27.83 -29.78 29.90
CA GLU A 29 -28.06 -28.95 31.09
C GLU A 29 -26.73 -28.65 31.79
N CYS A 30 -26.44 -27.35 31.97
CA CYS A 30 -25.24 -26.89 32.65
C CYS A 30 -25.34 -27.10 34.17
N PRO A 31 -24.41 -27.80 34.82
CA PRO A 31 -24.31 -27.84 36.27
C PRO A 31 -24.09 -26.44 36.86
N THR A 32 -24.74 -26.14 38.00
CA THR A 32 -24.65 -24.82 38.67
C THR A 32 -23.21 -24.46 39.10
N GLN A 33 -22.37 -25.47 39.33
CA GLN A 33 -20.98 -25.32 39.75
C GLN A 33 -20.02 -24.90 38.63
N TRP A 34 -20.45 -24.96 37.36
CA TRP A 34 -19.57 -24.61 36.25
C TRP A 34 -19.33 -23.09 36.16
N GLY A 35 -18.05 -22.75 36.04
CA GLY A 35 -17.56 -21.42 35.76
C GLY A 35 -17.71 -21.06 34.28
N LYS A 36 -17.62 -19.75 33.98
CA LYS A 36 -17.74 -19.21 32.61
C LYS A 36 -16.76 -19.86 31.61
N ALA A 37 -15.56 -20.24 32.07
CA ALA A 37 -14.54 -20.86 31.24
C ALA A 37 -14.88 -22.31 30.86
N GLU A 38 -15.44 -23.07 31.80
CA GLU A 38 -15.82 -24.47 31.60
C GLU A 38 -17.02 -24.57 30.64
N ILE A 39 -18.00 -23.66 30.78
CA ILE A 39 -19.14 -23.59 29.86
C ILE A 39 -18.67 -23.22 28.44
N LYS A 40 -17.69 -22.31 28.32
CA LYS A 40 -17.08 -21.98 27.01
C LYS A 40 -16.35 -23.18 26.41
N ALA A 41 -15.59 -23.91 27.21
CA ALA A 41 -14.88 -25.10 26.75
C ALA A 41 -15.87 -26.16 26.25
N ARG A 42 -16.95 -26.43 26.99
CA ARG A 42 -17.97 -27.39 26.58
C ARG A 42 -18.69 -26.99 25.29
N ILE A 43 -19.01 -25.70 25.12
CA ILE A 43 -19.62 -25.22 23.86
C ILE A 43 -18.63 -25.34 22.70
N CYS A 44 -17.34 -25.08 22.92
CA CYS A 44 -16.31 -25.29 21.88
C CYS A 44 -16.21 -26.76 21.48
N GLU A 45 -16.14 -27.69 22.44
CA GLU A 45 -16.11 -29.13 22.19
C GLU A 45 -17.32 -29.61 21.39
N LEU A 46 -18.53 -29.20 21.79
CA LEU A 46 -19.77 -29.60 21.11
C LEU A 46 -19.87 -29.05 19.68
N VAL A 47 -19.39 -27.83 19.45
CA VAL A 47 -19.39 -27.24 18.10
C VAL A 47 -18.32 -27.90 17.21
N GLU A 48 -17.19 -28.34 17.79
CA GLU A 48 -16.20 -29.17 17.10
C GLU A 48 -16.75 -30.58 16.79
N GLU A 49 -17.49 -31.20 17.71
CA GLU A 49 -18.11 -32.53 17.56
C GLU A 49 -19.25 -32.54 16.52
N LEU A 50 -19.98 -31.43 16.36
CA LEU A 50 -21.00 -31.25 15.31
C LEU A 50 -20.43 -30.99 13.90
N GLY A 51 -19.10 -30.95 13.75
CA GLY A 51 -18.43 -30.73 12.46
C GLY A 51 -18.63 -29.33 11.87
N GLN A 52 -19.09 -28.36 12.67
CA GLN A 52 -19.15 -26.96 12.26
C GLN A 52 -17.80 -26.31 12.58
N GLU A 53 -16.88 -26.32 11.61
CA GLU A 53 -15.59 -25.64 11.74
C GLU A 53 -15.82 -24.17 12.14
N ILE A 54 -15.42 -23.83 13.36
CA ILE A 54 -15.57 -22.47 13.88
C ILE A 54 -14.49 -21.61 13.20
N PRO A 55 -14.85 -20.65 12.32
CA PRO A 55 -13.85 -19.85 11.65
C PRO A 55 -13.09 -19.02 12.70
N SER A 56 -11.81 -19.34 12.85
CA SER A 56 -10.88 -18.60 13.69
C SER A 56 -10.53 -17.29 13.00
N GLY A 57 -11.29 -16.22 13.28
CA GLY A 57 -10.95 -14.84 12.90
C GLY A 57 -12.10 -14.05 12.29
N ARG A 58 -11.87 -12.75 12.08
CA ARG A 58 -12.78 -11.88 11.29
C ARG A 58 -12.74 -12.38 9.84
N THR A 59 -13.71 -13.21 9.44
CA THR A 59 -13.88 -13.63 8.05
C THR A 59 -13.99 -12.38 7.18
N ARG A 60 -13.01 -12.13 6.31
CA ARG A 60 -13.08 -11.00 5.39
C ARG A 60 -14.30 -11.20 4.47
N PRO A 61 -15.14 -10.16 4.26
CA PRO A 61 -16.26 -10.26 3.35
C PRO A 61 -15.79 -10.76 1.97
N PRO A 62 -16.56 -11.61 1.28
CA PRO A 62 -16.17 -12.15 -0.03
C PRO A 62 -15.72 -11.06 -1.02
N LEU A 63 -16.41 -9.92 -1.02
CA LEU A 63 -16.05 -8.76 -1.85
C LEU A 63 -14.68 -8.17 -1.51
N ALA A 64 -14.34 -8.07 -0.22
CA ALA A 64 -13.04 -7.54 0.21
C ALA A 64 -11.90 -8.49 -0.18
N THR A 65 -12.14 -9.80 -0.15
CA THR A 65 -11.20 -10.81 -0.64
C THR A 65 -10.98 -10.65 -2.15
N MET A 66 -12.07 -10.58 -2.93
CA MET A 66 -12.01 -10.36 -4.38
C MET A 66 -11.30 -9.06 -4.75
N MET A 67 -11.62 -7.94 -4.07
CA MET A 67 -10.93 -6.65 -4.26
C MET A 67 -9.43 -6.75 -3.95
N THR A 68 -9.07 -7.47 -2.88
CA THR A 68 -7.67 -7.68 -2.53
C THR A 68 -6.94 -8.47 -3.62
N GLU A 69 -7.56 -9.53 -4.14
CA GLU A 69 -7.01 -10.35 -5.22
C GLU A 69 -6.83 -9.56 -6.51
N MET A 70 -7.85 -8.81 -6.91
CA MET A 70 -7.76 -7.92 -8.07
C MET A 70 -6.62 -6.91 -7.93
N ASN A 71 -6.43 -6.35 -6.74
CA ASN A 71 -5.38 -5.36 -6.47
C ASN A 71 -3.95 -5.97 -6.34
N LYS A 72 -3.80 -7.28 -6.12
CA LYS A 72 -2.46 -7.93 -6.09
C LYS A 72 -1.75 -7.81 -7.45
N GLY A 73 -2.48 -7.88 -8.55
CA GLY A 73 -1.93 -7.73 -9.90
C GLY A 73 -1.42 -6.31 -10.19
N SER A 74 -2.14 -5.30 -9.70
CA SER A 74 -1.80 -3.88 -9.92
C SER A 74 -0.43 -3.52 -9.32
N ARG A 75 -0.12 -3.99 -8.10
CA ARG A 75 1.18 -3.73 -7.44
C ARG A 75 2.35 -4.35 -8.20
N LYS A 76 2.17 -5.57 -8.71
CA LYS A 76 3.18 -6.25 -9.53
C LYS A 76 3.43 -5.48 -10.84
N LYS A 77 2.38 -4.97 -11.47
CA LYS A 77 2.49 -4.16 -12.68
C LYS A 77 3.30 -2.88 -12.42
N ALA A 78 3.06 -2.19 -11.31
CA ALA A 78 3.79 -0.99 -10.95
C ALA A 78 5.30 -1.27 -10.73
N ASP A 79 5.64 -2.33 -10.00
CA ASP A 79 7.04 -2.71 -9.76
C ASP A 79 7.78 -3.09 -11.06
N LEU A 80 7.13 -3.87 -11.93
CA LEU A 80 7.68 -4.21 -13.25
C LEU A 80 7.89 -2.98 -14.13
N ALA A 81 6.99 -1.99 -14.06
CA ALA A 81 7.12 -0.74 -14.79
C ALA A 81 8.33 0.07 -14.29
N ILE A 82 8.51 0.21 -12.97
CA ILE A 82 9.67 0.90 -12.39
C ILE A 82 10.97 0.22 -12.80
N ARG A 83 11.04 -1.12 -12.70
CA ARG A 83 12.21 -1.87 -13.17
C ARG A 83 12.52 -1.59 -14.63
N LYS A 84 11.51 -1.57 -15.49
CA LYS A 84 11.70 -1.31 -16.92
C LYS A 84 12.16 0.12 -17.20
N ILE A 85 11.68 1.10 -16.43
CA ILE A 85 12.15 2.49 -16.50
C ILE A 85 13.64 2.53 -16.19
N TYR A 86 14.08 1.89 -15.12
CA TYR A 86 15.50 1.83 -14.77
C TYR A 86 16.35 1.06 -15.78
N ASP A 87 15.84 0.02 -16.41
CA ASP A 87 16.59 -0.66 -17.49
C ASP A 87 16.83 0.24 -18.71
N LEU A 88 15.96 1.22 -18.95
CA LEU A 88 16.01 2.12 -20.11
C LEU A 88 16.68 3.46 -19.82
N SER A 89 16.60 3.96 -18.57
CA SER A 89 17.17 5.26 -18.20
C SER A 89 18.58 5.11 -17.63
N PRO A 90 19.53 5.99 -18.01
CA PRO A 90 20.86 6.01 -17.40
C PRO A 90 20.77 6.40 -15.92
N ALA A 91 21.60 5.77 -15.08
CA ALA A 91 21.66 6.09 -13.66
C ALA A 91 22.26 7.48 -13.43
N THR A 92 21.57 8.30 -12.64
CA THR A 92 21.98 9.69 -12.35
C THR A 92 22.19 9.88 -10.84
N GLY A 93 23.01 10.85 -10.45
CA GLY A 93 23.27 11.17 -9.03
C GLY A 93 22.03 11.60 -8.23
N MET A 94 21.01 12.10 -8.92
CA MET A 94 19.71 12.49 -8.36
C MET A 94 18.74 11.31 -8.19
N ASP A 95 19.08 10.13 -8.70
CA ASP A 95 18.21 8.95 -8.57
C ASP A 95 18.09 8.57 -7.09
N PRO A 96 16.87 8.25 -6.60
CA PRO A 96 16.68 7.80 -5.23
C PRO A 96 17.22 6.39 -5.03
N VAL A 97 17.78 6.11 -3.84
CA VAL A 97 18.17 4.75 -3.44
C VAL A 97 16.97 3.82 -3.48
N GLY A 98 15.85 4.22 -2.86
CA GLY A 98 14.59 3.51 -2.95
C GLY A 98 14.55 2.14 -2.26
N PHE A 99 15.57 1.77 -1.48
CA PHE A 99 15.59 0.57 -0.64
C PHE A 99 16.42 0.77 0.64
N GLY A 100 16.20 -0.11 1.62
CA GLY A 100 16.99 -0.13 2.86
C GLY A 100 16.85 1.12 3.72
N ARG A 101 17.86 1.37 4.56
CA ARG A 101 17.88 2.48 5.54
C ARG A 101 17.93 3.86 4.88
N HIS A 102 18.57 3.97 3.72
CA HIS A 102 18.79 5.24 3.01
C HIS A 102 17.81 5.43 1.84
N ALA A 103 16.64 4.77 1.86
CA ALA A 103 15.69 4.75 0.75
C ALA A 103 15.23 6.14 0.26
N SER A 104 15.19 7.13 1.17
CA SER A 104 14.77 8.50 0.87
C SER A 104 15.90 9.41 0.37
N LEU A 105 17.15 8.94 0.39
CA LEU A 105 18.31 9.69 -0.09
C LEU A 105 18.57 9.40 -1.56
N SER A 106 19.20 10.34 -2.23
CA SER A 106 19.75 10.22 -3.58
C SER A 106 21.13 9.55 -3.58
N TYR A 107 21.56 9.11 -4.75
CA TYR A 107 22.88 8.49 -4.93
C TYR A 107 24.02 9.42 -4.54
N GLU A 108 23.92 10.72 -4.81
CA GLU A 108 24.92 11.70 -4.42
C GLU A 108 24.99 11.95 -2.92
N GLU A 109 23.83 12.01 -2.24
CA GLU A 109 23.77 12.23 -0.80
C GLU A 109 24.42 11.08 -0.05
N ILE A 110 24.12 9.83 -0.41
CA ILE A 110 24.75 8.66 0.23
C ILE A 110 26.26 8.58 -0.05
N MET A 111 26.71 9.02 -1.22
CA MET A 111 28.13 9.02 -1.56
C MET A 111 28.91 10.05 -0.72
N LYS A 112 28.28 11.19 -0.40
CA LYS A 112 28.89 12.27 0.40
C LYS A 112 28.85 11.97 1.90
N GLU A 113 27.72 11.48 2.40
CA GLU A 113 27.48 11.31 3.84
C GLU A 113 27.80 9.91 4.36
N TRP A 114 27.69 8.87 3.52
CA TRP A 114 27.73 7.46 3.92
C TRP A 114 28.64 6.62 3.01
N PRO A 115 29.95 6.90 2.95
CA PRO A 115 30.88 6.16 2.09
C PRO A 115 30.94 4.66 2.44
N GLU A 116 30.84 4.31 3.73
CA GLU A 116 30.77 2.92 4.19
C GLU A 116 29.55 2.17 3.64
N TYR A 117 28.42 2.87 3.48
CA TYR A 117 27.22 2.29 2.89
C TYR A 117 27.43 2.00 1.40
N CYS A 118 28.13 2.88 0.69
CA CYS A 118 28.49 2.67 -0.71
C CYS A 118 29.40 1.44 -0.88
N GLN A 119 30.35 1.22 0.03
CA GLN A 119 31.17 0.01 0.04
C GLN A 119 30.33 -1.25 0.25
N TRP A 120 29.41 -1.23 1.22
CA TRP A 120 28.48 -2.34 1.44
C TRP A 120 27.62 -2.63 0.20
N VAL A 121 27.14 -1.60 -0.50
CA VAL A 121 26.36 -1.76 -1.74
C VAL A 121 27.20 -2.46 -2.82
N LEU A 122 28.46 -2.03 -3.02
CA LEU A 122 29.36 -2.64 -4.00
C LEU A 122 29.65 -4.11 -3.69
N GLN A 123 29.90 -4.42 -2.41
CA GLN A 123 30.14 -5.79 -1.94
C GLN A 123 28.89 -6.66 -2.13
N THR A 124 27.73 -6.20 -1.66
CA THR A 124 26.47 -6.94 -1.75
C THR A 124 26.05 -7.20 -3.19
N ALA A 125 26.28 -6.23 -4.08
CA ALA A 125 26.02 -6.38 -5.51
C ALA A 125 26.94 -7.40 -6.17
N HIS A 126 28.19 -7.52 -5.69
CA HIS A 126 29.14 -8.50 -6.19
C HIS A 126 28.80 -9.92 -5.71
N GLU A 127 28.48 -10.08 -4.42
CA GLU A 127 28.17 -11.38 -3.81
C GLU A 127 26.91 -12.01 -4.40
N ASN A 128 25.83 -11.23 -4.54
CA ASN A 128 24.54 -11.74 -4.99
C ASN A 128 24.34 -11.63 -6.51
N GLY A 129 25.25 -10.94 -7.22
CA GLY A 129 25.20 -10.75 -8.66
C GLY A 129 23.80 -10.33 -9.14
N LYS A 130 23.25 -11.08 -10.10
CA LYS A 130 21.94 -10.84 -10.72
C LYS A 130 20.73 -11.11 -9.80
N GLU A 131 20.94 -11.80 -8.69
CA GLU A 131 19.88 -12.13 -7.73
C GLU A 131 19.58 -10.99 -6.75
N SER A 132 20.45 -9.98 -6.67
CA SER A 132 20.20 -8.78 -5.88
C SER A 132 19.07 -7.90 -6.45
N ASP A 133 18.48 -7.05 -5.61
CA ASP A 133 17.45 -6.07 -6.00
C ASP A 133 17.96 -5.21 -7.18
N TYR A 134 17.10 -4.99 -8.17
CA TYR A 134 17.43 -4.23 -9.38
C TYR A 134 17.87 -2.79 -9.08
N ARG A 135 17.36 -2.19 -7.99
CA ARG A 135 17.77 -0.87 -7.50
C ARG A 135 19.18 -0.89 -6.92
N LEU A 136 19.53 -1.95 -6.20
CA LEU A 136 20.86 -2.13 -5.62
C LEU A 136 21.90 -2.29 -6.72
N GLN A 137 21.60 -3.08 -7.76
CA GLN A 137 22.47 -3.22 -8.92
C GLN A 137 22.66 -1.91 -9.67
N ARG A 138 21.58 -1.13 -9.84
CA ARG A 138 21.64 0.19 -10.47
C ARG A 138 22.57 1.14 -9.72
N LEU A 139 22.41 1.24 -8.40
CA LEU A 139 23.28 2.06 -7.56
C LEU A 139 24.73 1.58 -7.62
N ALA A 140 24.98 0.27 -7.52
CA ALA A 140 26.33 -0.28 -7.62
C ALA A 140 26.97 0.02 -8.99
N GLY A 141 26.20 -0.04 -10.07
CA GLY A 141 26.64 0.34 -11.40
C GLY A 141 27.01 1.83 -11.49
N TRP A 142 26.20 2.70 -10.89
CA TRP A 142 26.47 4.14 -10.83
C TRP A 142 27.73 4.46 -10.02
N LEU A 143 27.92 3.81 -8.86
CA LEU A 143 29.07 4.00 -7.98
C LEU A 143 30.40 3.61 -8.64
N ARG A 144 30.42 2.54 -9.45
CA ARG A 144 31.63 2.09 -10.16
C ARG A 144 32.14 3.11 -11.19
N ASN A 145 31.23 3.92 -11.73
CA ASN A 145 31.54 4.92 -12.75
C ASN A 145 31.84 6.30 -12.17
N GLN A 146 31.83 6.45 -10.85
CA GLN A 146 32.20 7.72 -10.23
C GLN A 146 33.70 7.93 -10.31
N PRO A 147 34.18 9.12 -10.71
CA PRO A 147 35.59 9.44 -10.57
C PRO A 147 35.90 9.34 -9.08
N THR A 148 36.86 8.47 -8.74
CA THR A 148 37.44 8.40 -7.40
C THR A 148 37.99 9.79 -7.11
N LYS A 149 37.19 10.66 -6.47
CA LYS A 149 37.70 11.90 -5.91
C LYS A 149 38.58 11.46 -4.76
N GLU A 150 39.87 11.28 -5.04
CA GLU A 150 40.93 11.31 -4.05
C GLU A 150 40.80 12.63 -3.30
N LYS A 151 40.06 12.60 -2.18
CA LYS A 151 40.20 13.57 -1.12
C LYS A 151 40.48 12.76 0.12
N SER A 152 41.76 12.75 0.46
CA SER A 152 42.29 12.27 1.73
C SER A 152 41.43 12.83 2.86
N TYR A 153 40.76 11.95 3.59
CA TYR A 153 40.38 12.24 4.97
C TYR A 153 41.48 11.64 5.83
N PRO A 154 42.04 12.39 6.80
CA PRO A 154 43.01 11.82 7.72
C PRO A 154 42.34 10.67 8.47
N THR A 155 42.99 9.51 8.39
CA THR A 155 42.72 8.36 9.23
C THR A 155 42.63 8.79 10.70
N THR A 156 41.49 8.54 11.34
CA THR A 156 41.48 8.33 12.77
C THR A 156 41.05 6.89 13.02
N LYS A 157 41.99 6.13 13.58
CA LYS A 157 41.83 4.72 13.90
C LYS A 157 40.81 4.52 15.03
N ALA A 158 40.02 3.47 14.86
CA ALA A 158 39.61 2.46 15.85
C ALA A 158 38.81 2.88 17.09
N LYS A 159 37.60 2.33 17.21
CA LYS A 159 37.28 1.42 18.32
C LYS A 159 36.09 0.50 17.99
N ALA A 160 36.32 -0.80 18.05
CA ALA A 160 35.27 -1.80 18.14
C ALA A 160 34.51 -1.68 19.47
N ARG A 161 33.22 -2.05 19.45
CA ARG A 161 32.45 -2.80 20.48
C ARG A 161 31.01 -2.30 20.60
N SER A 162 30.05 -3.14 20.24
CA SER A 162 28.67 -3.13 20.79
C SER A 162 28.69 -3.95 22.11
N PRO A 163 27.78 -3.75 23.09
CA PRO A 163 26.33 -3.94 22.89
C PRO A 163 25.38 -2.94 23.60
N ALA A 164 24.14 -2.93 23.08
CA ALA A 164 22.86 -2.42 23.57
C ALA A 164 22.77 -1.63 24.89
N THR A 165 22.06 -0.48 24.87
CA THR A 165 21.02 -0.09 25.86
C THR A 165 20.19 1.11 25.36
N ARG A 166 18.87 1.00 25.57
CA ARG A 166 17.75 1.96 25.58
C ARG A 166 18.00 3.47 25.31
N SER A 167 17.15 4.00 24.42
CA SER A 167 16.50 5.34 24.36
C SER A 167 16.50 6.13 25.69
N PRO A 168 16.66 7.48 25.71
CA PRO A 168 15.76 8.43 25.04
C PRO A 168 16.41 9.59 24.25
N TYR A 169 15.66 10.06 23.26
CA TYR A 169 15.78 11.26 22.40
C TYR A 169 16.84 12.33 22.78
N PRO A 170 17.54 12.91 21.79
CA PRO A 170 18.00 14.28 21.86
C PRO A 170 16.98 15.23 21.19
N ALA A 171 16.73 16.31 21.90
CA ALA A 171 15.89 17.43 21.50
C ALA A 171 16.35 18.08 20.19
N THR A 172 15.34 18.54 19.46
CA THR A 172 15.33 19.64 18.51
C THR A 172 16.50 20.62 18.68
N SER A 173 17.47 20.58 17.76
CA SER A 173 18.39 21.69 17.56
C SER A 173 17.68 22.79 16.77
N SER A 174 17.45 23.88 17.49
CA SER A 174 17.04 25.19 17.01
C SER A 174 17.85 25.60 15.78
N GLY A 175 17.24 25.49 14.59
CA GLY A 175 17.68 26.14 13.37
C GLY A 175 16.99 27.50 13.27
N SER A 176 17.77 28.55 13.02
CA SER A 176 17.38 29.96 12.91
C SER A 176 15.96 30.20 12.39
N HIS A 177 15.13 30.82 13.23
CA HIS A 177 13.72 31.17 13.02
C HIS A 177 13.49 32.25 11.94
N GLU A 178 14.54 32.94 11.48
CA GLU A 178 14.45 34.01 10.47
C GLU A 178 14.20 33.44 9.06
N ASP A 179 14.86 32.34 8.69
CA ASP A 179 14.85 31.76 7.32
C ASP A 179 13.55 31.01 6.98
N GLN A 180 12.79 30.57 7.99
CA GLN A 180 11.45 30.01 7.77
C GLN A 180 10.40 31.10 7.51
N SER A 181 10.56 32.29 8.11
CA SER A 181 9.61 33.40 7.95
C SER A 181 9.63 33.94 6.52
N GLU A 182 10.80 34.06 5.90
CA GLU A 182 10.93 34.47 4.50
C GLU A 182 10.32 33.45 3.53
N LYS A 183 10.53 32.16 3.77
CA LYS A 183 9.90 31.08 2.98
C LYS A 183 8.38 31.08 3.10
N ILE A 184 7.86 31.35 4.31
CA ILE A 184 6.42 31.49 4.54
C ILE A 184 5.89 32.72 3.81
N ARG A 185 6.62 33.86 3.84
CA ARG A 185 6.26 35.08 3.11
C ARG A 185 6.22 34.85 1.59
N GLN A 186 7.24 34.21 1.04
CA GLN A 186 7.30 33.84 -0.38
C GLN A 186 6.14 32.92 -0.77
N LEU A 187 5.81 31.94 0.07
CA LEU A 187 4.68 31.04 -0.18
C LEU A 187 3.35 31.79 -0.13
N THR A 188 3.15 32.69 0.83
CA THR A 188 1.92 33.48 0.93
C THR A 188 1.75 34.43 -0.24
N GLU A 189 2.83 35.06 -0.71
CA GLU A 189 2.81 35.94 -1.89
C GLU A 189 2.47 35.17 -3.17
N ALA A 190 3.08 33.99 -3.37
CA ALA A 190 2.77 33.12 -4.50
C ALA A 190 1.31 32.64 -4.49
N MET A 191 0.75 32.33 -3.32
CA MET A 191 -0.66 31.97 -3.19
C MET A 191 -1.60 33.13 -3.51
N GLU A 192 -1.21 34.37 -3.19
CA GLU A 192 -2.00 35.56 -3.45
C GLU A 192 -2.02 35.92 -4.94
N ILE A 193 -0.89 35.75 -5.64
CA ILE A 193 -0.80 35.90 -7.10
C ILE A 193 -1.70 34.88 -7.80
N MET A 194 -1.62 33.60 -7.43
CA MET A 194 -2.50 32.56 -8.01
C MET A 194 -3.98 32.81 -7.70
N LYS A 195 -4.29 33.35 -6.51
CA LYS A 195 -5.66 33.70 -6.13
C LYS A 195 -6.19 34.88 -6.95
N ALA A 196 -5.36 35.87 -7.26
CA ALA A 196 -5.71 37.00 -8.11
C ALA A 196 -5.96 36.55 -9.56
N GLU A 197 -5.12 35.66 -10.10
CA GLU A 197 -5.32 35.06 -11.43
C GLU A 197 -6.59 34.21 -11.48
N MET A 198 -6.85 33.39 -10.45
CA MET A 198 -8.09 32.62 -10.36
C MET A 198 -9.33 33.52 -10.25
N ALA A 199 -9.26 34.66 -9.56
CA ALA A 199 -10.36 35.61 -9.47
C ALA A 199 -10.64 36.32 -10.81
N ALA A 200 -9.60 36.63 -11.59
CA ALA A 200 -9.75 37.21 -12.93
C ALA A 200 -10.32 36.21 -13.95
N LEU A 201 -10.14 34.90 -13.70
CA LEU A 201 -10.62 33.82 -14.56
C LEU A 201 -11.97 33.23 -14.13
N VAL A 202 -12.62 33.77 -13.09
CA VAL A 202 -14.01 33.40 -12.76
C VAL A 202 -14.93 34.20 -13.69
N PRO A 203 -15.50 33.60 -14.75
CA PRO A 203 -16.59 34.24 -15.47
C PRO A 203 -17.74 34.49 -14.49
N GLU A 204 -18.19 35.74 -14.50
CA GLU A 204 -19.27 36.26 -13.68
C GLU A 204 -20.52 35.36 -13.72
N PRO A 205 -21.17 35.05 -12.57
CA PRO A 205 -22.34 34.19 -12.55
C PRO A 205 -23.49 34.83 -13.33
N ARG A 206 -23.83 34.25 -14.49
CA ARG A 206 -25.00 34.65 -15.27
C ARG A 206 -26.25 34.58 -14.38
N ARG A 207 -26.78 35.76 -14.04
CA ARG A 207 -28.04 35.92 -13.31
C ARG A 207 -29.17 35.25 -14.08
N LYS A 208 -30.03 34.54 -13.34
CA LYS A 208 -31.35 34.05 -13.77
C LYS A 208 -32.08 35.13 -14.57
N LYS A 209 -32.48 34.80 -15.80
CA LYS A 209 -33.67 35.35 -16.43
C LYS A 209 -34.44 34.19 -17.04
N ALA A 210 -35.63 33.96 -16.50
CA ALA A 210 -36.66 33.22 -17.20
C ALA A 210 -37.04 34.04 -18.42
N GLU A 211 -37.03 33.43 -19.61
CA GLU A 211 -37.94 33.74 -20.70
C GLU A 211 -37.81 32.70 -21.81
N ALA A 212 -38.97 32.35 -22.35
CA ALA A 212 -39.23 31.22 -23.22
C ALA A 212 -39.12 31.61 -24.70
N SER A 213 -38.52 30.74 -25.50
CA SER A 213 -38.65 30.64 -26.98
C SER A 213 -37.80 29.43 -27.41
N LYS A 214 -38.31 28.20 -27.61
CA LYS A 214 -39.18 27.66 -28.69
C LYS A 214 -38.64 27.92 -30.12
N SER A 215 -37.95 26.91 -30.66
CA SER A 215 -37.84 26.43 -32.07
C SER A 215 -36.47 25.76 -32.26
N GLU A 216 -36.22 24.66 -32.94
CA GLU A 216 -36.92 23.62 -33.72
C GLU A 216 -35.90 22.44 -33.79
N ASP A 217 -36.34 21.18 -33.69
CA ASP A 217 -36.22 20.18 -34.78
C ASP A 217 -34.77 19.86 -35.16
N GLU A 218 -34.20 18.72 -34.75
CA GLU A 218 -34.13 17.52 -35.61
C GLU A 218 -33.89 16.27 -34.75
N GLY A 219 -34.78 15.29 -34.90
CA GLY A 219 -34.77 14.02 -34.16
C GLY A 219 -33.85 12.97 -34.81
N ILE A 220 -32.80 12.58 -34.11
CA ILE A 220 -32.07 11.34 -34.40
C ILE A 220 -32.74 10.20 -33.63
N SER A 221 -33.41 9.35 -34.40
CA SER A 221 -34.17 8.16 -33.98
C SER A 221 -33.30 7.14 -33.22
N PRO A 222 -33.78 6.53 -32.12
CA PRO A 222 -33.02 5.58 -31.30
C PRO A 222 -32.96 4.13 -31.83
N ASP A 223 -33.26 3.86 -33.10
CA ASP A 223 -33.48 2.49 -33.60
C ASP A 223 -32.26 1.85 -34.32
N SER A 224 -31.03 2.29 -34.02
CA SER A 224 -29.83 1.86 -34.77
C SER A 224 -28.84 0.96 -34.01
N PHE A 225 -29.27 0.24 -32.98
CA PHE A 225 -28.44 -0.83 -32.38
C PHE A 225 -29.23 -2.12 -32.21
N SER A 226 -29.49 -2.80 -33.33
CA SER A 226 -30.05 -4.16 -33.36
C SER A 226 -29.10 -5.13 -34.08
N MET A 227 -28.79 -6.21 -33.36
CA MET A 227 -28.38 -7.55 -33.81
C MET A 227 -27.24 -7.72 -34.84
N VAL A 228 -26.12 -8.27 -34.37
CA VAL A 228 -25.50 -9.41 -35.08
C VAL A 228 -25.18 -10.52 -34.07
N SER A 229 -26.07 -11.51 -34.03
CA SER A 229 -25.75 -12.86 -33.58
C SER A 229 -25.75 -13.70 -34.84
N GLU A 230 -24.60 -14.20 -35.27
CA GLU A 230 -24.56 -15.24 -36.29
C GLU A 230 -23.68 -16.39 -35.83
N SER A 231 -24.35 -17.48 -35.48
CA SER A 231 -23.79 -18.81 -35.37
C SER A 231 -23.59 -19.39 -36.77
N GLY A 232 -22.37 -19.81 -37.10
CA GLY A 232 -22.06 -20.52 -38.34
C GLY A 232 -21.33 -21.83 -38.05
N LYS A 233 -22.06 -22.94 -38.22
CA LYS A 233 -21.65 -24.34 -38.00
C LYS A 233 -21.52 -25.01 -39.37
N GLY A 234 -20.41 -25.69 -39.66
CA GLY A 234 -20.29 -26.58 -40.83
C GLY A 234 -18.84 -27.03 -41.05
N ARG A 235 -18.50 -28.32 -40.81
CA ARG A 235 -18.34 -29.39 -41.84
C ARG A 235 -17.32 -28.99 -42.91
N GLY A 236 -16.21 -29.66 -43.19
CA GLY A 236 -15.82 -31.06 -43.04
C GLY A 236 -15.18 -31.51 -44.38
N HIS A 237 -14.05 -32.21 -44.29
CA HIS A 237 -13.50 -33.19 -45.25
C HIS A 237 -12.68 -32.80 -46.52
N LYS A 238 -11.51 -33.47 -46.56
CA LYS A 238 -10.76 -34.12 -47.66
C LYS A 238 -9.81 -33.33 -48.58
N LYS A 239 -8.50 -33.63 -48.37
CA LYS A 239 -7.49 -34.27 -49.27
C LYS A 239 -7.22 -33.66 -50.66
N PRO A 240 -5.98 -33.77 -51.19
CA PRO A 240 -5.30 -35.03 -51.54
C PRO A 240 -4.31 -35.55 -50.49
#